data_AF-A0A318V9S7-F1
#
_entry.id   AF-A0A318V9S7-F1
#
_cell.length_a   1.000
_cell.length_b   1.000
_cell.length_c   1.000
_cell.angle_alpha   90.00
_cell.angle_beta   90.00
_cell.angle_gamma   90.00
#
_symmetry.space_group_name_H-M   'P 1'
#
loop_
_entity.id
_entity.type
_entity.pdbx_description
1 polymer ?
#
loop_
_entity_poly.entity_id
_entity_poly.type
_entity_poly.pdbx_seq_one_letter_code
_entity_poly.pdbx_strand_id
1 'polypeptide(L)' 'MNRRKKIKSIYDKRIKQANLKANPKKAKPKYISKAERAKMEAEAATNPNIEAATETPDTNETEDA' A
#
# COMPACT_ATOMS: atom_id res chain seq x y z
N MET A 1 -12.28 -0.35 31.00
CA MET A 1 -12.22 -1.56 30.16
C MET A 1 -11.48 -2.65 30.91
N ASN A 2 -12.05 -3.84 31.06
CA ASN A 2 -11.38 -4.96 31.72
C ASN A 2 -10.03 -5.26 31.06
N ARG A 3 -9.02 -5.65 31.84
CA ARG A 3 -7.65 -5.93 31.39
C ARG A 3 -7.60 -6.87 30.18
N ARG A 4 -8.47 -7.88 30.15
CA ARG A 4 -8.67 -8.81 29.01
C ARG A 4 -9.03 -8.08 27.72
N LYS A 5 -10.01 -7.17 27.76
CA LYS A 5 -10.42 -6.36 26.59
C LYS A 5 -9.29 -5.40 26.17
N LYS A 6 -8.49 -4.87 27.10
CA LYS A 6 -7.33 -4.02 26.79
C LYS A 6 -6.25 -4.77 26.04
N ILE A 7 -5.86 -5.95 26.53
CA ILE A 7 -4.85 -6.79 25.88
C ILE A 7 -5.30 -7.15 24.47
N LYS A 8 -6.56 -7.60 24.31
CA LYS A 8 -7.13 -7.93 23.01
C LYS A 8 -7.09 -6.74 22.04
N SER A 9 -7.47 -5.55 22.49
CA SER A 9 -7.44 -4.35 21.64
C SER A 9 -6.04 -3.95 21.17
N ILE A 10 -5.01 -4.16 22.00
CA ILE A 10 -3.61 -3.86 21.65
C ILE A 10 -3.08 -4.91 20.67
N TYR A 11 -3.37 -6.18 20.92
CA TYR A 11 -3.01 -7.30 20.04
C TYR A 11 -3.62 -7.13 18.64
N ASP A 12 -4.93 -6.89 18.56
CA ASP A 12 -5.65 -6.69 17.30
C ASP A 12 -5.07 -5.51 16.50
N LYS A 13 -4.66 -4.42 17.17
CA LYS A 13 -4.00 -3.27 16.53
C LYS A 13 -2.62 -3.62 15.97
N ARG A 14 -1.79 -4.33 16.73
CA ARG A 14 -0.44 -4.74 16.31
C ARG A 14 -0.47 -5.69 15.12
N ILE A 15 -1.38 -6.67 15.13
CA ILE A 15 -1.57 -7.59 13.98
C ILE A 15 -2.00 -6.83 12.73
N LYS A 16 -2.97 -5.91 12.84
CA LYS A 16 -3.39 -5.10 11.70
C LYS A 16 -2.24 -4.28 11.10
N GLN A 17 -1.38 -3.72 11.95
CA GLN A 17 -0.19 -3.00 11.50
C GLN A 17 0.85 -3.93 10.85
N ALA A 18 1.09 -5.10 11.42
CA ALA A 18 2.01 -6.09 10.85
C ALA A 18 1.52 -6.60 9.48
N ASN A 19 0.23 -6.94 9.36
CA ASN A 19 -0.37 -7.41 8.11
C ASN A 19 -0.36 -6.32 7.02
N LEU A 20 -0.51 -5.05 7.40
CA LEU A 20 -0.43 -3.93 6.44
C LEU A 20 1.00 -3.70 5.93
N LYS A 21 2.00 -4.03 6.75
CA LYS A 21 3.43 -3.98 6.37
C LYS A 21 3.83 -5.18 5.52
N ALA A 22 3.39 -6.39 5.88
CA ALA A 22 3.72 -7.64 5.19
C ALA A 22 2.98 -7.79 3.85
N ASN A 23 1.70 -7.42 3.80
CA ASN A 23 0.92 -7.31 2.57
C ASN A 23 0.51 -5.86 2.38
N PRO A 24 1.41 -5.00 1.85
CA PRO A 24 0.95 -3.71 1.37
C PRO A 24 -0.14 -4.03 0.35
N LYS A 25 -1.27 -3.31 0.41
CA LYS A 25 -2.46 -3.53 -0.46
C LYS A 25 -2.18 -3.35 -1.98
N LYS A 26 -0.90 -3.34 -2.34
CA LYS A 26 -0.22 -3.10 -3.61
C LYS A 26 -0.40 -4.19 -4.66
N ALA A 27 -0.94 -5.36 -4.34
CA ALA A 27 -1.18 -6.36 -5.39
C ALA A 27 -2.21 -5.87 -6.43
N LYS A 28 -3.05 -4.90 -6.08
CA LYS A 28 -3.94 -4.22 -7.02
C LYS A 28 -3.93 -2.71 -6.75
N PRO A 29 -3.84 -1.86 -7.78
CA PRO A 29 -4.02 -0.43 -7.59
C PRO A 29 -5.38 -0.17 -6.95
N LYS A 30 -5.43 0.80 -6.05
CA LYS A 30 -6.67 1.26 -5.41
C LYS A 30 -7.69 1.54 -6.51
N TYR A 31 -8.83 0.84 -6.50
CA TYR A 31 -9.88 1.12 -7.47
C TYR A 31 -10.39 2.55 -7.25
N ILE A 32 -10.24 3.37 -8.28
CA ILE A 32 -10.77 4.73 -8.39
C ILE A 32 -11.96 4.70 -9.34
N SER A 33 -12.94 5.57 -9.12
CA SER A 33 -14.10 5.67 -10.00
C SER A 33 -13.69 6.11 -11.42
N LYS A 34 -14.54 5.85 -12.43
CA LYS A 34 -14.28 6.30 -13.82
C LYS A 34 -14.06 7.82 -13.91
N ALA A 35 -14.77 8.59 -13.10
CA ALA A 35 -14.64 10.05 -13.04
C ALA A 35 -13.29 10.49 -12.47
N GLU A 36 -12.78 9.83 -11.42
CA GLU A 36 -11.47 10.13 -10.83
C GLU A 36 -10.32 9.73 -11.74
N ARG A 37 -10.47 8.63 -12.50
CA ARG A 37 -9.47 8.23 -13.49
C ARG A 37 -9.33 9.27 -14.61
N ALA A 38 -10.45 9.80 -15.11
CA ALA A 38 -10.44 10.86 -16.13
C ALA A 38 -9.84 12.17 -15.61
N LYS A 39 -10.10 12.53 -14.34
CA LYS A 39 -9.50 13.71 -13.70
C LYS A 39 -7.98 13.56 -13.54
N MET A 40 -7.51 12.40 -13.08
CA MET A 40 -6.07 12.16 -12.94
C MET A 40 -5.36 12.06 -14.29
N GLU A 41 -6.00 11.54 -15.34
CA GLU A 41 -5.45 11.52 -16.71
C GLU A 41 -5.36 12.92 -17.31
N ALA A 42 -6.37 13.78 -17.09
CA ALA A 42 -6.34 15.18 -17.49
C ALA A 42 -5.26 15.98 -16.72
N GLU A 43 -5.10 15.74 -15.42
CA GLU A 43 -4.05 16.37 -14.61
C GLU A 43 -2.64 15.86 -15.00
N ALA A 44 -2.48 14.56 -15.29
CA ALA A 44 -1.23 13.98 -15.78
C ALA A 44 -0.83 14.54 -17.16
N ALA A 45 -1.79 14.73 -18.05
CA ALA A 45 -1.55 15.35 -19.37
C ALA A 45 -1.09 16.82 -19.27
N THR A 46 -1.39 17.52 -18.18
CA THR A 46 -0.97 18.91 -17.96
C THR A 46 0.38 19.06 -17.26
N ASN A 47 0.89 18.01 -16.61
CA ASN A 47 2.15 18.04 -15.85
C ASN A 47 2.96 16.75 -16.07
N PRO A 48 3.75 16.64 -17.15
CA PRO A 48 4.55 15.45 -17.46
C PRO A 48 5.75 15.21 -16.52
N ASN A 49 5.89 15.96 -15.42
CA ASN A 49 7.06 15.90 -14.53
C ASN A 49 6.84 15.03 -13.26
N ILE A 50 5.87 14.12 -13.27
CA ILE A 50 5.62 13.19 -12.15
C ILE A 50 5.64 11.74 -12.64
N GLU A 51 6.62 11.37 -13.46
CA GLU A 51 6.78 9.99 -13.95
C GLU A 51 8.10 9.31 -13.55
N ALA A 52 8.91 9.91 -12.67
CA ALA A 52 10.26 9.39 -12.35
C ALA A 52 10.51 9.02 -10.88
N ALA A 53 9.54 8.44 -10.16
CA ALA A 53 9.81 7.98 -8.79
C ALA A 53 8.91 6.85 -8.26
N THR A 54 8.58 5.80 -9.03
CA THR A 54 8.26 4.48 -8.45
C THR A 54 8.59 3.33 -9.42
N GLU A 55 9.83 3.26 -9.88
CA GLU A 55 10.42 1.99 -10.34
C GLU A 55 11.42 1.54 -9.27
N THR A 56 11.06 0.53 -8.49
CA THR A 56 12.05 -0.30 -7.79
C THR A 56 11.82 -1.73 -8.25
N PRO A 57 12.66 -2.26 -9.16
CA PRO A 57 12.67 -3.68 -9.49
C PRO A 57 13.27 -4.43 -8.29
N ASP A 58 12.46 -5.26 -7.63
CA ASP A 58 12.96 -6.18 -6.60
C ASP A 58 13.36 -7.48 -7.30
N THR A 59 14.54 -7.46 -7.92
CA THR A 59 15.31 -8.67 -8.19
C THR A 59 16.12 -8.97 -6.93
N ASN A 60 15.74 -10.01 -6.21
CA ASN A 60 16.66 -10.75 -5.35
C ASN A 60 16.33 -12.23 -5.49
N GLU A 61 16.94 -12.84 -6.51
CA GLU A 61 17.41 -14.20 -6.41
C GLU A 61 18.39 -14.26 -5.23
N THR A 62 18.23 -15.25 -4.37
CA THR A 62 19.31 -15.68 -3.48
C THR A 62 19.16 -17.18 -3.32
N GLU A 63 19.83 -17.90 -4.24
CA GLU A 63 20.32 -19.25 -3.99
C GLU A 63 21.39 -19.22 -2.87
N ASP A 64 21.67 -20.40 -2.32
CA ASP A 64 22.73 -20.78 -1.36
C ASP A 64 22.49 -20.55 0.15
N ALA A 65 22.14 -21.65 0.87
CA ALA A 65 23.08 -22.48 1.64
C ALA A 65 22.34 -23.51 2.53
#